data_AF-A0A2W6RH35-F1
#
_entry.id   AF-A0A2W6RH35-F1
#
_cell.length_a   1.000
_cell.length_b   1.000
_cell.length_c   1.000
_cell.angle_alpha   90.00
_cell.angle_beta   90.00
_cell.angle_gamma   90.00
#
_symmetry.space_group_name_H-M   'P 1'
#
loop_
_entity.id
_entity.type
_entity.pdbx_description
1 polymer ?
#
loop_
_entity_poly.entity_id
_entity_poly.type
_entity_poly.pdbx_seq_one_letter_code
_entity_poly.pdbx_strand_id
1 'polypeptide(L)'
;MKKLKFYLIGLIPGLAIVFFVLNKKGASCSGYLPNSRVIAETLSKDFKYSETFKAEMNTLKINEKFLKDSIITLGKVDFDRSHAQKQPCPDYVLAYPEKNPTYEITYEKCEESVTLNSLKKLK
;
A
#
# COMPACT_ATOMS: atom_id res chain seq x y z
N MET A 1 42.39 -7.62 -17.90
CA MET A 1 42.52 -6.14 -17.98
C MET A 1 41.86 -5.51 -19.22
N LYS A 2 42.15 -5.93 -20.46
CA LYS A 2 41.57 -5.28 -21.68
C LYS A 2 40.04 -5.45 -21.81
N LYS A 3 39.51 -6.65 -21.57
CA LYS A 3 38.07 -6.95 -21.70
C LYS A 3 37.20 -6.15 -20.71
N LEU A 4 37.63 -5.99 -19.46
CA LEU A 4 36.91 -5.24 -18.43
C LEU A 4 36.74 -3.75 -18.81
N LYS A 5 37.76 -3.15 -19.42
CA LYS A 5 37.69 -1.76 -19.91
C LYS A 5 36.62 -1.58 -21.00
N PHE A 6 36.48 -2.55 -21.90
CA PHE A 6 35.44 -2.52 -22.95
C PHE A 6 34.03 -2.64 -22.36
N TYR A 7 33.82 -3.46 -21.33
CA TYR A 7 32.53 -3.53 -20.64
C TYR A 7 32.19 -2.23 -19.91
N LEU A 8 33.17 -1.59 -19.27
CA LEU A 8 32.97 -0.32 -18.54
C LEU A 8 32.56 0.84 -19.46
N ILE A 9 33.02 0.85 -20.73
CA ILE A 9 32.64 1.87 -21.70
C ILE A 9 31.13 1.84 -22.01
N GLY A 10 30.48 0.67 -21.97
CA GLY A 10 29.03 0.56 -22.11
C GLY A 10 28.27 0.67 -20.77
N LEU A 11 28.84 0.10 -19.70
CA LEU A 11 28.20 0.04 -18.38
C LEU A 11 28.08 1.41 -17.73
N ILE A 12 29.12 2.25 -17.79
CA ILE A 12 29.13 3.58 -17.17
C ILE A 12 28.05 4.51 -17.77
N PRO A 13 27.96 4.71 -19.11
CA PRO A 13 26.87 5.50 -19.68
C PRO A 13 25.51 4.83 -19.51
N GLY A 14 25.43 3.50 -19.54
CA GLY A 14 24.19 2.77 -19.23
C GLY A 14 23.67 3.06 -17.81
N LEU A 15 24.55 3.01 -16.80
CA LEU A 15 24.22 3.37 -15.43
C LEU A 15 23.83 4.85 -15.32
N ALA A 16 24.52 5.76 -16.00
CA ALA A 16 24.16 7.19 -15.99
C ALA A 16 22.74 7.44 -16.51
N ILE A 17 22.33 6.74 -17.58
CA ILE A 17 20.96 6.81 -18.12
C ILE A 17 19.96 6.25 -17.11
N VAL A 18 20.23 5.07 -16.53
CA VAL A 18 19.35 4.47 -15.52
C VAL A 18 19.19 5.39 -14.31
N PHE A 19 20.28 5.95 -13.79
CA PHE A 19 20.23 6.92 -12.69
C PHE A 19 19.44 8.17 -13.06
N PHE A 20 19.57 8.70 -14.28
CA PHE A 20 18.79 9.86 -14.70
C PHE A 20 17.29 9.57 -14.78
N VAL A 21 16.92 8.39 -15.29
CA VAL A 21 15.52 7.94 -15.37
C VAL A 21 14.94 7.70 -13.98
N LEU A 22 15.68 7.06 -13.07
CA LEU A 22 15.26 6.79 -11.70
C LEU A 22 15.28 8.02 -10.78
N ASN A 23 16.09 9.05 -11.08
CA ASN A 23 16.10 10.30 -10.29
C ASN A 23 14.99 11.29 -10.67
N LYS A 24 14.21 11.03 -11.73
CA LYS A 24 13.00 11.82 -11.94
C LYS A 24 12.04 11.57 -10.78
N LYS A 25 11.57 12.66 -10.16
CA LYS A 25 10.58 12.67 -9.05
C LYS A 25 9.45 11.68 -9.36
N GLY A 26 9.44 10.55 -8.66
CA GLY A 26 8.36 9.56 -8.76
C GLY A 26 8.75 8.18 -9.26
N ALA A 27 10.01 7.90 -9.62
CA ALA A 27 10.46 6.51 -9.77
C ALA A 27 10.67 5.84 -8.40
N SER A 28 9.68 5.93 -7.52
CA SER A 28 9.53 4.97 -6.44
C SER A 28 9.14 3.64 -7.08
N CYS A 29 9.59 2.51 -6.53
CA CYS A 29 9.04 1.19 -6.86
C CYS A 29 7.59 1.05 -6.32
N SER A 30 6.77 2.08 -6.51
CA SER A 30 5.37 2.16 -6.12
C SER A 30 4.61 1.06 -6.86
N GLY A 31 4.07 0.12 -6.08
CA GLY A 31 3.36 -1.04 -6.61
C GLY A 31 4.20 -2.30 -6.76
N TYR A 32 5.54 -2.24 -6.59
CA TYR A 32 6.39 -3.44 -6.67
C TYR A 32 6.66 -4.05 -5.29
N LEU A 33 6.75 -3.21 -4.24
CA LEU A 33 6.92 -3.69 -2.87
C LEU A 33 5.59 -4.20 -2.31
N PRO A 34 5.59 -5.28 -1.49
CA PRO A 34 4.37 -5.91 -0.99
C PRO A 34 3.34 -4.94 -0.40
N ASN A 35 3.78 -4.02 0.48
CA ASN A 35 2.88 -3.02 1.07
C ASN A 35 2.23 -2.13 0.01
N SER A 36 3.04 -1.54 -0.88
CA SER A 36 2.56 -0.64 -1.93
C SER A 36 1.67 -1.35 -2.95
N ARG A 37 1.91 -2.64 -3.22
CA ARG A 37 1.08 -3.45 -4.10
C ARG A 37 -0.31 -3.66 -3.51
N VAL A 38 -0.39 -4.05 -2.24
CA VAL A 38 -1.67 -4.22 -1.55
C VAL A 38 -2.44 -2.91 -1.53
N ILE A 39 -1.80 -1.79 -1.19
CA ILE A 39 -2.44 -0.46 -1.18
C ILE A 39 -2.98 -0.09 -2.57
N ALA A 40 -2.19 -0.25 -3.62
CA ALA A 40 -2.59 0.08 -4.98
C ALA A 40 -3.78 -0.77 -5.46
N GLU A 41 -3.73 -2.09 -5.24
CA GLU A 41 -4.82 -3.00 -5.61
C GLU A 41 -6.08 -2.76 -4.77
N THR A 42 -5.95 -2.35 -3.52
CA THR A 42 -7.10 -1.98 -2.67
C THR A 42 -7.77 -0.70 -3.17
N LEU A 43 -6.98 0.32 -3.53
CA LEU A 43 -7.50 1.61 -4.01
C LEU A 43 -8.12 1.53 -5.42
N SER A 44 -7.77 0.52 -6.21
CA SER A 44 -8.32 0.31 -7.56
C SER A 44 -9.66 -0.43 -7.60
N LYS A 45 -10.21 -0.85 -6.45
CA LYS A 45 -11.43 -1.67 -6.34
C LYS A 45 -12.61 -0.88 -5.80
N ASP A 46 -13.81 -1.43 -5.96
CA ASP A 46 -15.03 -0.83 -5.42
C ASP A 46 -15.09 -0.99 -3.89
N PHE A 47 -15.32 0.12 -3.19
CA PHE A 47 -15.36 0.15 -1.73
C PHE A 47 -16.76 -0.18 -1.21
N LYS A 48 -16.84 -1.21 -0.38
CA LYS A 48 -18.01 -1.57 0.43
C LYS A 48 -17.65 -1.36 1.90
N TYR A 49 -18.60 -0.84 2.66
CA TYR A 49 -18.41 -0.56 4.09
C TYR A 49 -19.45 -1.34 4.87
N SER A 50 -18.99 -2.18 5.81
CA SER A 50 -19.89 -2.83 6.76
C SER A 50 -20.62 -1.79 7.61
N GLU A 51 -21.74 -2.17 8.22
CA GLU A 51 -22.47 -1.29 9.12
C GLU A 51 -21.61 -0.88 10.33
N THR A 52 -20.79 -1.81 10.84
CA THR A 52 -19.83 -1.56 11.92
C THR A 52 -18.80 -0.51 11.51
N PHE A 53 -18.21 -0.64 10.32
CA PHE A 53 -17.21 0.30 9.82
C PHE A 53 -17.80 1.70 9.61
N LYS A 54 -19.02 1.79 9.07
CA LYS A 54 -19.73 3.06 8.92
C LYS A 54 -19.98 3.74 10.28
N ALA A 55 -20.41 2.98 11.27
CA ALA A 55 -20.61 3.49 12.62
C ALA A 55 -19.29 4.01 13.23
N GLU A 56 -18.20 3.25 13.10
CA GLU A 56 -16.88 3.63 13.59
C GLU A 56 -16.34 4.88 12.89
N MET A 57 -16.50 5.00 11.57
CA MET A 57 -16.17 6.21 10.82
C MET A 57 -16.92 7.44 11.36
N ASN A 58 -18.23 7.30 11.61
CA ASN A 58 -19.05 8.38 12.15
C ASN A 58 -18.61 8.77 13.57
N THR A 59 -18.37 7.80 14.45
CA THR A 59 -17.90 8.02 15.82
C THR A 59 -16.54 8.72 15.84
N LEU A 60 -15.63 8.32 14.96
CA LEU A 60 -14.27 8.86 14.88
C LEU A 60 -14.19 10.12 13.99
N LYS A 61 -15.30 10.55 13.40
CA LYS A 61 -15.38 11.68 12.45
C LYS A 61 -14.42 11.53 11.26
N ILE A 62 -14.24 10.31 10.79
CA ILE A 62 -13.42 9.97 9.62
C ILE A 62 -14.31 10.00 8.38
N ASN A 63 -13.94 10.82 7.40
CA ASN A 63 -14.61 10.84 6.09
C ASN A 63 -13.88 9.94 5.07
N GLU A 64 -14.54 9.62 3.97
CA GLU A 64 -13.98 8.74 2.94
C GLU A 64 -12.69 9.29 2.33
N LYS A 65 -12.59 10.62 2.17
CA LYS A 65 -11.39 11.26 1.63
C LYS A 65 -10.18 10.99 2.51
N PHE A 66 -10.29 11.20 3.82
CA PHE A 66 -9.21 10.94 4.77
C PHE A 66 -8.87 9.45 4.86
N LEU A 67 -9.89 8.58 4.83
CA LEU A 67 -9.68 7.14 4.78
C LEU A 67 -8.85 6.72 3.57
N LYS A 68 -9.22 7.16 2.35
CA LYS A 68 -8.53 6.74 1.12
C LYS A 68 -7.17 7.44 0.96
N ASP A 69 -7.15 8.76 1.07
CA ASP A 69 -5.94 9.57 0.79
C ASP A 69 -4.90 9.49 1.90
N SER A 70 -5.30 9.14 3.13
CA SER A 70 -4.39 9.10 4.29
C SER A 70 -4.28 7.71 4.88
N ILE A 71 -5.37 7.17 5.46
CA ILE A 71 -5.30 5.90 6.19
C ILE A 71 -4.80 4.77 5.28
N ILE A 72 -5.43 4.57 4.12
CA ILE A 72 -5.07 3.48 3.19
C ILE A 72 -3.78 3.82 2.44
N THR A 73 -3.70 5.00 1.82
CA THR A 73 -2.56 5.39 0.96
C THR A 73 -1.23 5.44 1.71
N LEU A 74 -1.24 5.91 2.96
CA LEU A 74 -0.02 6.11 3.78
C LEU A 74 0.09 5.06 4.91
N GLY A 75 -0.75 4.03 4.86
CA GLY A 75 -0.80 2.96 5.85
C GLY A 75 0.30 1.93 5.69
N LYS A 76 0.45 1.12 6.73
CA LYS A 76 1.31 -0.06 6.74
C LYS A 76 0.47 -1.31 6.94
N VAL A 77 0.54 -2.22 5.97
CA VAL A 77 -0.04 -3.56 6.06
C VAL A 77 0.79 -4.38 7.03
N ASP A 78 0.11 -4.96 8.00
CA ASP A 78 0.66 -5.93 8.95
C ASP A 78 0.48 -7.33 8.37
N PHE A 79 1.49 -7.82 7.66
CA PHE A 79 1.45 -9.12 6.99
C PHE A 79 1.44 -10.30 7.96
N ASP A 80 1.90 -10.12 9.20
CA ASP A 80 1.90 -11.17 10.21
C ASP A 80 0.49 -11.43 10.73
N ARG A 81 -0.36 -10.40 10.73
CA ARG A 81 -1.78 -10.47 11.14
C ARG A 81 -2.76 -10.56 9.95
N SER A 82 -2.26 -10.57 8.72
CA SER A 82 -3.07 -10.63 7.50
C SER A 82 -3.01 -12.01 6.83
N HIS A 83 -4.12 -12.45 6.25
CA HIS A 83 -4.17 -13.70 5.47
C HIS A 83 -4.12 -13.40 3.97
N ALA A 84 -2.96 -12.96 3.47
CA ALA A 84 -2.78 -12.52 2.08
C ALA A 84 -3.04 -13.61 1.03
N GLN A 85 -3.04 -14.90 1.42
CA GLN A 85 -3.25 -16.05 0.54
C GLN A 85 -4.64 -16.68 0.67
N LYS A 86 -5.50 -16.15 1.56
CA LYS A 86 -6.85 -16.67 1.77
C LYS A 86 -7.68 -16.51 0.50
N GLN A 87 -8.45 -17.54 0.17
CA GLN A 87 -9.41 -17.55 -0.94
C GLN A 87 -10.84 -17.67 -0.40
N PRO A 88 -11.85 -17.06 -1.07
CA PRO A 88 -11.74 -16.29 -2.31
C PRO A 88 -11.22 -14.85 -2.11
N CYS A 89 -11.25 -14.33 -0.88
CA CYS A 89 -10.86 -12.97 -0.58
C CYS A 89 -9.78 -12.96 0.51
N PRO A 90 -8.56 -12.49 0.19
CA PRO A 90 -7.55 -12.17 1.19
C PRO A 90 -8.05 -11.13 2.19
N ASP A 91 -7.71 -11.30 3.47
CA ASP A 91 -7.95 -10.29 4.50
C ASP A 91 -6.65 -9.62 4.94
N TYR A 92 -6.77 -8.34 5.26
CA TYR A 92 -5.64 -7.50 5.62
C TYR A 92 -5.93 -6.69 6.88
N VAL A 93 -4.88 -6.54 7.68
CA VAL A 93 -4.79 -5.57 8.77
C VAL A 93 -3.86 -4.45 8.32
N LEU A 94 -4.34 -3.21 8.42
CA LEU A 94 -3.55 -2.04 8.06
C LEU A 94 -3.58 -1.03 9.21
N ALA A 95 -2.40 -0.52 9.57
CA ALA A 95 -2.24 0.49 10.60
C ALA A 95 -1.80 1.83 9.98
N TYR A 96 -2.30 2.93 10.54
CA TYR A 96 -1.95 4.27 10.12
C TYR A 96 -1.82 5.22 11.33
N PRO A 97 -0.81 6.11 11.36
CA PRO A 97 0.35 6.18 10.45
C PRO A 97 1.31 4.98 10.62
N GLU A 98 2.22 4.76 9.65
CA GLU A 98 3.23 3.67 9.74
C GLU A 98 4.06 3.78 11.03
N LYS A 99 4.40 5.00 11.46
CA LYS A 99 5.10 5.26 12.71
C LYS A 99 4.10 5.73 13.76
N ASN A 100 4.07 5.06 14.91
CA ASN A 100 3.17 5.38 16.03
C ASN A 100 1.68 5.36 15.61
N PRO A 101 1.15 4.17 15.26
CA PRO A 101 -0.17 4.05 14.66
C PRO A 101 -1.28 4.52 15.61
N THR A 102 -2.21 5.27 15.06
CA THR A 102 -3.40 5.80 15.76
C THR A 102 -4.65 5.06 15.34
N TYR A 103 -4.70 4.57 14.10
CA TYR A 103 -5.83 3.87 13.53
C TYR A 103 -5.39 2.51 13.02
N GLU A 104 -6.26 1.52 13.17
CA GLU A 104 -6.15 0.20 12.56
C GLU A 104 -7.44 -0.08 11.80
N ILE A 105 -7.33 -0.58 10.58
CA ILE A 105 -8.45 -1.09 9.81
C ILE A 105 -8.26 -2.57 9.49
N THR A 106 -9.37 -3.30 9.45
CA THR A 106 -9.43 -4.65 8.89
C THR A 106 -10.37 -4.67 7.70
N TYR A 107 -9.96 -5.34 6.64
CA TYR A 107 -10.73 -5.42 5.42
C TYR A 107 -10.45 -6.69 4.62
N GLU A 108 -11.43 -7.08 3.82
CA GLU A 108 -11.29 -8.15 2.83
C GLU A 108 -11.18 -7.54 1.44
N LYS A 109 -10.23 -8.04 0.64
CA LYS A 109 -9.99 -7.59 -0.73
C LYS A 109 -10.34 -8.73 -1.68
N CYS A 110 -11.53 -8.69 -2.26
CA CYS A 110 -11.97 -9.64 -3.29
C CYS A 110 -11.53 -9.20 -4.69
N GLU A 111 -11.93 -9.93 -5.73
CA GLU A 111 -11.55 -9.64 -7.13
C GLU A 111 -12.05 -8.27 -7.61
N GLU A 112 -13.29 -7.90 -7.32
CA GLU A 112 -13.89 -6.65 -7.80
C GLU A 112 -14.06 -5.59 -6.71
N SER A 113 -14.14 -6.00 -5.43
CA SER A 113 -14.47 -5.11 -4.33
C SER A 113 -13.61 -5.31 -3.09
N VAL A 114 -13.52 -4.26 -2.29
CA VAL A 114 -12.92 -4.24 -0.96
C VAL A 114 -14.03 -4.01 0.05
N THR A 115 -14.17 -4.90 1.02
CA THR A 115 -15.12 -4.75 2.12
C THR A 115 -14.38 -4.35 3.38
N LEU A 116 -14.59 -3.11 3.84
CA LEU A 116 -14.04 -2.60 5.09
C LEU A 116 -14.89 -3.07 6.26
N ASN A 117 -14.26 -3.78 7.20
CA ASN A 117 -14.95 -4.54 8.24
C ASN A 117 -14.87 -3.87 9.62
N SER A 118 -13.67 -3.40 10.03
CA SER A 118 -13.52 -2.63 11.28
C SER A 118 -12.51 -1.50 11.16
N LEU A 119 -12.72 -0.45 11.93
CA LEU A 119 -11.88 0.74 12.11
C LEU A 119 -11.76 1.04 13.61
N LYS A 120 -10.55 0.85 14.14
CA LYS A 120 -10.26 1.04 15.56
C LYS A 120 -9.31 2.20 15.75
N LYS A 121 -9.54 2.96 16.82
CA LYS A 121 -8.57 3.93 17.34
C LYS A 121 -7.70 3.22 18.38
N LEU A 122 -6.39 3.19 18.16
CA LEU A 122 -5.43 2.51 19.05
C LEU A 122 -5.01 3.38 20.24
N LYS A 123 -5.19 4.70 20.16
CA LYS A 123 -4.83 5.69 21.18
C LYS A 123 -5.85 6.82 21.24
#